data_AF-Q880V6-F1
#
_entry.id   AF-Q880V6-F1
#
_cell.length_a   1.000
_cell.length_b   1.000
_cell.length_c   1.000
_cell.angle_alpha   90.00
_cell.angle_beta   90.00
_cell.angle_gamma   90.00
#
_symmetry.space_group_name_H-M   'P 1'
#
loop_
_entity.id
_entity.type
_entity.pdbx_description
1 polymer ?
#
loop_
_entity_poly.entity_id
_entity_poly.type
_entity_poly.pdbx_seq_one_letter_code
_entity_poly.pdbx_strand_id
1 'polypeptide(L)' 'MRRWVDQVQQERTGVTPQSKALTPEQQKIQELEARIARLEREKSILKKATALLMSEDLERSR' A
#
# COMPACT_ATOMS: atom_id res chain seq x y z
N MET A 1 3.66 -0.32 -25.31
CA MET A 1 4.62 0.67 -24.79
C MET A 1 4.38 2.10 -25.28
N ARG A 2 3.78 2.35 -26.46
CA ARG A 2 3.50 3.74 -26.92
C ARG A 2 2.40 4.48 -26.16
N ARG A 3 1.33 3.75 -25.78
CA ARG A 3 0.16 4.33 -25.09
C ARG A 3 0.46 5.08 -23.79
N TRP A 4 1.45 4.64 -22.98
CA TRP A 4 1.78 5.35 -21.73
C TRP A 4 2.60 6.62 -22.00
N VAL A 5 3.46 6.59 -23.01
CA VAL A 5 4.22 7.78 -23.44
C VAL A 5 3.27 8.85 -23.99
N ASP A 6 2.31 8.44 -24.81
CA ASP A 6 1.30 9.34 -25.37
C ASP A 6 0.40 9.94 -24.28
N GLN A 7 0.15 9.19 -23.20
CA GLN A 7 -0.63 9.65 -22.06
C GLN A 7 0.16 10.66 -21.20
N VAL A 8 1.43 10.37 -20.87
CA VAL A 8 2.32 11.29 -20.15
C VAL A 8 2.51 12.60 -20.93
N GLN A 9 2.59 12.52 -22.26
CA GLN A 9 2.70 13.69 -23.13
C GLN A 9 1.43 14.56 -23.06
N GLN A 10 0.24 13.95 -23.03
CA GLN A 10 -1.05 14.65 -22.92
C GLN A 10 -1.26 15.30 -21.55
N GLU A 11 -0.84 14.64 -20.47
CA GLU A 11 -0.91 15.19 -19.12
C GLU A 11 0.02 16.41 -18.96
N ARG A 12 1.21 16.37 -19.57
CA ARG A 12 2.16 17.51 -19.59
C ARG A 12 1.66 18.71 -20.38
N THR A 13 0.82 18.50 -21.39
CA THR A 13 0.20 19.58 -22.17
C THR A 13 -1.10 20.11 -21.56
N GLY A 14 -1.44 19.67 -20.34
CA GLY A 14 -2.61 20.15 -19.61
C GLY A 14 -3.94 19.55 -20.08
N VAL A 15 -3.90 18.52 -20.93
CA VAL A 15 -5.09 17.78 -21.34
C VAL A 15 -5.45 16.82 -20.22
N THR A 16 -6.41 17.23 -19.38
CA THR A 16 -6.92 16.38 -18.31
C THR A 16 -7.71 15.23 -18.93
N PRO A 17 -7.33 13.95 -18.72
CA PRO A 17 -8.08 12.83 -19.26
C PRO A 17 -9.51 12.86 -18.73
N GLN A 18 -10.48 13.01 -19.62
CA GLN A 18 -11.91 13.13 -19.26
C GLN A 18 -12.53 11.80 -18.78
N SER A 19 -11.72 10.75 -18.59
CA SER A 19 -12.21 9.42 -18.25
C SER A 19 -12.36 9.22 -16.75
N LYS A 20 -13.61 8.95 -16.35
CA LYS A 20 -14.02 8.28 -15.10
C LYS A 20 -13.46 6.85 -14.94
N ALA A 21 -12.36 6.52 -15.61
CA ALA A 21 -11.74 5.20 -15.63
C ALA A 21 -10.38 5.31 -14.92
N LEU A 22 -10.25 4.59 -13.82
CA LEU A 22 -9.01 4.46 -13.05
C LEU A 22 -7.89 4.04 -14.01
N THR A 23 -6.87 4.87 -14.18
CA THR A 23 -5.76 4.54 -15.09
C THR A 23 -5.08 3.24 -14.61
N PRO A 24 -4.47 2.43 -15.49
CA PRO A 24 -3.79 1.20 -15.07
C PRO A 24 -2.72 1.44 -13.99
N GLU A 25 -2.12 2.63 -13.99
CA GLU A 25 -1.19 3.08 -12.95
C GLU A 25 -1.91 3.34 -11.62
N GLN A 26 -3.05 4.04 -11.62
CA GLN A 26 -3.85 4.24 -10.40
C GLN A 26 -4.39 2.93 -9.83
N GLN A 27 -4.75 1.96 -10.68
CA GLN A 27 -5.09 0.60 -10.24
C GLN A 27 -3.91 -0.07 -9.54
N LYS A 28 -2.70 0.07 -10.10
CA LYS A 28 -1.48 -0.48 -9.50
C LYS A 28 -1.16 0.20 -8.17
N ILE A 29 -1.33 1.51 -8.08
CA ILE A 29 -1.14 2.27 -6.83
C ILE A 29 -2.11 1.78 -5.76
N GLN A 30 -3.41 1.65 -6.06
CA GLN A 30 -4.40 1.14 -5.09
C GLN A 30 -4.10 -0.30 -4.65
N GLU A 31 -3.70 -1.17 -5.57
CA GLU A 31 -3.31 -2.56 -5.24
C GLU A 31 -2.12 -2.58 -4.27
N LEU A 32 -1.12 -1.74 -4.54
CA LEU A 32 0.08 -1.62 -3.69
C LEU A 32 -0.26 -1.03 -2.32
N GLU A 33 -1.08 0.03 -2.26
CA GLU A 33 -1.54 0.63 -1.01
C GLU A 33 -2.31 -0.38 -0.14
N ALA A 34 -3.24 -1.13 -0.74
CA ALA A 34 -3.98 -2.18 -0.03
C ALA A 34 -3.06 -3.28 0.52
N ARG A 35 -2.05 -3.67 -0.27
CA ARG A 35 -1.05 -4.67 0.14
C ARG A 35 -0.16 -4.15 1.28
N ILE A 36 0.28 -2.90 1.22
CA ILE A 36 1.06 -2.25 2.29
C ILE A 36 0.24 -2.20 3.58
N ALA A 37 -1.00 -1.69 3.52
CA ALA A 37 -1.87 -1.58 4.69
C ALA A 37 -2.12 -2.94 5.37
N ARG A 38 -2.27 -4.01 4.58
CA ARG A 38 -2.37 -5.38 5.11
C ARG A 38 -1.09 -5.81 5.83
N LEU A 39 0.07 -5.64 5.19
CA LEU A 39 1.36 -6.03 5.76
C LEU A 39 1.68 -5.25 7.04
N GLU A 40 1.37 -3.96 7.09
CA GLU A 40 1.55 -3.14 8.28
C GLU A 40 0.68 -3.60 9.44
N ARG A 41 -0.57 -3.98 9.16
CA ARG A 41 -1.47 -4.56 10.17
C ARG A 41 -0.93 -5.88 10.71
N GLU A 42 -0.53 -6.80 9.84
CA GLU A 42 0.05 -8.10 10.24
C GLU A 42 1.32 -7.90 11.08
N LYS A 43 2.22 -7.01 10.67
CA LYS A 43 3.42 -6.65 11.43
C LYS A 43 3.10 -6.06 12.80
N SER A 44 2.07 -5.22 12.90
CA SER A 44 1.62 -4.64 14.16
C SER A 44 1.08 -5.71 15.12
N ILE A 45 0.26 -6.64 14.61
CA ILE A 45 -0.25 -7.78 15.39
C ILE A 45 0.91 -8.64 15.91
N LEU A 46 1.85 -9.01 15.05
CA LEU A 46 3.02 -9.82 15.45
C LEU A 46 3.84 -9.13 16.53
N LYS A 47 4.15 -7.84 16.38
CA LYS A 47 4.88 -7.08 17.39
C LYS A 47 4.16 -7.06 18.74
N LYS A 48 2.84 -6.90 18.74
CA LYS A 48 2.04 -6.92 19.98
C LYS A 48 2.04 -8.31 20.62
N ALA A 49 1.87 -9.37 19.83
CA ALA A 49 1.91 -10.74 20.33
C ALA A 49 3.28 -11.08 20.93
N THR A 50 4.39 -10.70 20.27
CA THR A 50 5.74 -10.88 20.81
C THR A 50 5.94 -10.11 22.11
N ALA A 51 5.48 -8.86 22.18
CA ALA A 51 5.57 -8.07 23.41
C ALA A 51 4.78 -8.70 24.57
N LEU A 52 3.57 -9.20 24.29
CA LEU A 52 2.74 -9.90 25.29
C LEU A 52 3.40 -11.19 25.79
N LEU A 53 3.94 -12.01 24.89
CA LEU A 53 4.64 -13.24 25.26
C LEU A 53 5.84 -12.94 26.16
N MET A 54 6.65 -11.94 25.80
CA MET A 54 7.79 -11.52 26.62
C MET A 54 7.36 -11.01 28.00
N SER A 55 6.23 -10.30 28.11
CA SER A 55 5.71 -9.89 29.42
C SER A 55 5.20 -11.07 30.26
N GLU A 56 4.52 -12.04 29.65
CA GLU A 56 4.05 -13.24 30.35
C GLU A 56 5.20 -14.09 30.88
N ASP A 57 6.29 -14.23 30.10
CA ASP A 57 7.49 -14.95 30.54
C ASP A 57 8.17 -14.27 31.74
N LEU A 58 8.22 -12.93 31.75
CA LEU A 58 8.75 -12.14 32.86
C LEU A 58 7.88 -12.23 34.12
N GLU A 59 6.56 -12.27 33.98
CA GLU A 59 5.63 -12.43 35.11
C GLU A 59 5.69 -13.82 35.72
N ARG A 60 5.85 -14.88 34.91
CA ARG A 60 6.00 -16.26 35.40
C ARG A 60 7.32 -16.54 36.09
N SER A 61 8.36 -15.76 35.76
CA SER A 61 9.70 -15.91 36.32
C SER A 61 9.91 -15.14 37.63
N ARG A 62 8.91 -14.39 38.09
CA ARG A 62 8.97 -13.51 39.25
C ARG A 62 8.20 -14.10 40.44
#